data_AF-A0A380BQR4-F1
#
_entry.id   AF-A0A380BQR4-F1
#
_cell.length_a   1.000
_cell.length_b   1.000
_cell.length_c   1.000
_cell.angle_alpha   90.00
_cell.angle_beta   90.00
_cell.angle_gamma   90.00
#
_symmetry.space_group_name_H-M   'P 1'
#
loop_
_entity.id
_entity.type
_entity.pdbx_description
1 polymer ?
#
loop_
_entity_poly.entity_id
_entity_poly.type
_entity_poly.pdbx_seq_one_letter_code
_entity_poly.pdbx_strand_id
1 'polypeptide(L)'
;MKNASTVEKNFAMLKLHGVFDKVAGIILGKHEQYDDLGTGRKPLEILLEQLDGKDIPILADFDCCHTHPMHPLAIGKKVKLDATKKKVYCTEKWI
;
A
#
# COMPACT_ATOMS: atom_id res chain seq x y z
N MET A 1 5.15 12.05 11.31
CA MET A 1 6.20 11.51 10.43
C MET A 1 6.28 10.00 10.63
N LYS A 2 6.15 9.19 9.58
CA LYS A 2 6.43 7.74 9.66
C LYS A 2 7.82 7.51 9.07
N ASN A 3 8.65 6.75 9.77
CA ASN A 3 9.99 6.43 9.31
C ASN A 3 10.09 4.97 8.80
N ALA A 4 11.22 4.63 8.18
CA ALA A 4 11.49 3.30 7.62
C ALA A 4 11.22 2.17 8.63
N SER A 5 11.75 2.28 9.86
CA SER A 5 11.56 1.27 10.92
C SER A 5 10.10 1.06 11.29
N THR A 6 9.32 2.14 11.38
CA THR A 6 7.87 2.04 11.67
C THR A 6 7.12 1.34 10.55
N VAL A 7 7.45 1.68 9.29
CA VAL A 7 6.84 1.08 8.10
C VAL A 7 7.17 -0.41 8.03
N GLU A 8 8.44 -0.79 8.22
CA GLU A 8 8.90 -2.17 8.23
C GLU A 8 8.19 -3.01 9.30
N LYS A 9 8.17 -2.54 10.55
CA LYS A 9 7.47 -3.21 11.65
C LYS A 9 6.01 -3.48 11.33
N ASN A 10 5.32 -2.51 10.72
CA ASN A 10 3.91 -2.66 10.38
C ASN A 10 3.69 -3.68 9.25
N PHE A 11 4.56 -3.71 8.23
CA PHE A 11 4.51 -4.73 7.19
C PHE A 11 4.85 -6.12 7.72
N ALA A 12 5.85 -6.24 8.60
CA ALA A 12 6.18 -7.48 9.27
C ALA A 12 4.99 -8.01 10.10
N MET A 13 4.27 -7.12 10.78
CA MET A 13 3.03 -7.48 11.49
C MET A 13 1.98 -8.08 10.55
N LEU A 14 1.74 -7.46 9.37
CA LEU A 14 0.82 -8.00 8.37
C LEU A 14 1.28 -9.36 7.83
N LYS A 15 2.60 -9.53 7.60
CA LYS A 15 3.20 -10.80 7.19
C LYS A 15 2.94 -11.89 8.23
N LEU A 16 3.25 -11.63 9.51
CA LEU A 16 3.09 -12.57 10.62
C LEU A 16 1.62 -12.99 10.84
N HIS A 17 0.66 -12.11 10.56
CA HIS A 17 -0.76 -12.44 10.61
C HIS A 17 -1.31 -13.14 9.34
N GLY A 18 -0.45 -13.44 8.36
CA GLY A 18 -0.84 -14.13 7.12
C GLY A 18 -1.77 -13.29 6.24
N VAL A 19 -1.70 -11.96 6.32
CA VAL A 19 -2.54 -11.07 5.50
C VAL A 19 -2.16 -11.18 4.02
N PHE A 20 -0.87 -11.26 3.72
CA PHE A 20 -0.37 -11.39 2.35
C PHE A 20 -0.71 -12.73 1.68
N ASP A 21 -1.19 -13.72 2.43
CA ASP A 21 -1.70 -14.98 1.87
C ASP A 21 -3.18 -14.89 1.43
N LYS A 22 -3.87 -13.81 1.81
CA LYS A 22 -5.33 -13.66 1.65
C LYS A 22 -5.71 -12.55 0.68
N VAL A 23 -4.87 -11.54 0.52
CA VAL A 23 -5.17 -10.38 -0.33
C VAL A 23 -4.89 -10.66 -1.80
N ALA A 24 -5.77 -10.20 -2.67
CA ALA A 24 -5.59 -10.30 -4.12
C ALA A 24 -4.75 -9.16 -4.74
N GLY A 25 -4.39 -8.16 -3.93
CA GLY A 25 -3.64 -6.98 -4.37
C GLY A 25 -3.47 -5.97 -3.23
N ILE A 26 -2.52 -5.05 -3.39
CA ILE A 26 -2.19 -4.02 -2.39
C ILE A 26 -2.21 -2.64 -3.06
N ILE A 27 -2.91 -1.70 -2.43
CA ILE A 27 -2.81 -0.28 -2.75
C ILE A 27 -2.00 0.37 -1.62
N LEU A 28 -0.85 0.94 -1.96
CA LEU A 28 0.04 1.60 -1.01
C LEU A 28 -0.01 3.11 -1.23
N GLY A 29 -0.58 3.83 -0.26
CA GLY A 29 -0.63 5.30 -0.30
C GLY A 29 0.75 5.94 -0.18
N LYS A 30 0.88 7.18 -0.68
CA LYS A 30 2.08 7.99 -0.44
C LYS A 30 2.33 8.13 1.06
N HIS A 31 3.60 8.13 1.46
CA HIS A 31 3.99 8.44 2.82
C HIS A 31 4.43 9.89 2.90
N GLU A 32 3.55 10.75 3.43
CA GLU A 32 3.84 12.16 3.66
C GLU A 32 5.03 12.32 4.61
N GLN A 33 6.00 13.14 4.21
CA GLN A 33 7.21 13.43 4.98
C GLN A 33 7.89 12.14 5.48
N TYR A 34 8.02 11.15 4.60
CA TYR A 34 8.65 9.90 4.95
C TYR A 34 10.13 10.11 5.31
N ASP A 35 10.53 9.58 6.46
CA ASP A 35 11.92 9.57 6.92
C ASP A 35 12.54 8.20 6.66
N ASP A 36 13.43 8.11 5.68
CA ASP A 36 14.07 6.86 5.29
C ASP A 36 15.21 6.43 6.23
N LEU A 37 15.49 7.21 7.29
CA LEU A 37 16.59 6.99 8.24
C LEU A 37 17.97 6.90 7.56
N GLY A 38 18.15 7.58 6.42
CA GLY A 38 19.40 7.58 5.66
C GLY A 38 19.62 6.34 4.78
N THR A 39 18.60 5.48 4.65
CA THR A 39 18.72 4.24 3.86
C THR A 39 18.53 4.45 2.35
N GLY A 40 17.92 5.56 1.93
CA GLY A 40 17.50 5.78 0.54
C GLY A 40 16.32 4.92 0.10
N ARG A 41 15.76 4.08 0.98
CA ARG A 41 14.74 3.09 0.64
C ARG A 41 13.33 3.67 0.78
N LYS A 42 12.53 3.54 -0.27
CA LYS A 42 11.11 3.90 -0.30
C LYS A 42 10.26 2.88 0.47
N PRO A 43 9.07 3.28 0.97
CA PRO A 43 8.12 2.36 1.59
C PRO A 43 7.78 1.14 0.72
N LEU A 44 7.69 1.31 -0.61
CA LEU A 44 7.46 0.20 -1.53
C LEU A 44 8.58 -0.85 -1.48
N GLU A 45 9.84 -0.43 -1.37
CA GLU A 45 10.98 -1.35 -1.33
C GLU A 45 11.02 -2.15 -0.03
N ILE A 46 10.58 -1.55 1.08
CA ILE A 46 10.42 -2.25 2.36
C ILE A 46 9.25 -3.24 2.30
N LEU A 47 8.13 -2.85 1.67
CA LEU A 47 7.01 -3.78 1.45
C LEU A 47 7.46 -4.98 0.62
N LEU A 48 8.16 -4.76 -0.50
CA LEU A 48 8.63 -5.82 -1.39
C LEU A 48 9.56 -6.81 -0.67
N GLU A 49 10.44 -6.32 0.21
CA GLU A 49 11.26 -7.19 1.07
C GLU A 49 10.40 -8.06 1.99
N GLN A 50 9.37 -7.48 2.63
CA GLN A 50 8.47 -8.23 3.51
C GLN A 50 7.60 -9.25 2.74
N LEU A 51 7.27 -8.97 1.48
CA LEU A 51 6.54 -9.90 0.62
C LEU A 51 7.34 -11.14 0.25
N ASP A 52 8.68 -11.09 0.32
CA ASP A 52 9.53 -12.28 0.27
C ASP A 52 9.26 -13.15 -0.97
N GLY A 53 9.23 -12.48 -2.13
CA GLY A 53 9.00 -13.11 -3.44
C GLY A 53 7.54 -13.43 -3.78
N LYS A 54 6.56 -13.11 -2.92
CA LYS A 54 5.13 -13.27 -3.26
C LYS A 54 4.74 -12.36 -4.42
N ASP A 55 4.18 -12.97 -5.47
CA ASP A 55 3.65 -12.25 -6.64
C ASP A 55 2.24 -11.71 -6.33
N ILE A 56 2.20 -10.48 -5.81
CA ILE A 56 0.97 -9.75 -5.48
C ILE A 56 0.96 -8.44 -6.27
N PRO A 57 -0.11 -8.11 -7.02
CA PRO A 57 -0.22 -6.82 -7.69
C PRO A 57 -0.19 -5.66 -6.69
N ILE A 58 0.75 -4.72 -6.86
CA ILE A 58 0.89 -3.54 -6.00
C ILE A 58 0.75 -2.26 -6.83
N LEU A 59 -0.08 -1.34 -6.37
CA LEU A 59 -0.10 0.04 -6.86
C LEU A 59 0.34 0.98 -5.73
N ALA A 60 1.56 1.49 -5.85
CA ALA A 60 2.14 2.44 -4.90
C ALA A 60 1.85 3.89 -5.27
N ASP A 61 2.18 4.79 -4.34
CA ASP A 61 2.02 6.24 -4.44
C ASP A 61 0.57 6.68 -4.71
N PHE A 62 -0.40 5.97 -4.14
CA PHE A 62 -1.82 6.27 -4.29
C PHE A 62 -2.27 7.48 -3.44
N ASP A 63 -2.99 8.43 -4.04
CA ASP A 63 -3.44 9.68 -3.42
C ASP A 63 -4.74 9.51 -2.59
N CYS A 64 -4.70 8.66 -1.56
CA CYS A 64 -5.76 8.48 -0.55
C CYS A 64 -5.12 8.43 0.85
N CYS A 65 -4.29 9.44 1.13
CA CYS A 65 -3.45 9.56 2.31
C CYS A 65 -3.25 11.04 2.63
N HIS A 66 -2.43 11.37 3.64
CA HIS A 66 -2.24 12.75 4.13
C HIS A 66 -1.63 13.74 3.11
N THR A 67 -1.20 13.26 1.93
CA THR A 67 -0.81 14.14 0.82
C THR A 67 -2.02 14.81 0.17
N HIS A 68 -1.80 15.96 -0.47
CA HIS A 68 -2.85 16.72 -1.15
C HIS A 68 -2.64 16.70 -2.67
N PRO A 69 -3.68 16.48 -3.50
CA PRO A 69 -5.08 16.22 -3.14
C PRO A 69 -5.31 14.78 -2.60
N MET A 70 -6.46 14.55 -1.95
CA MET A 70 -6.85 13.25 -1.40
C MET A 70 -8.17 12.77 -2.03
N HIS A 71 -8.15 11.58 -2.64
CA HIS A 71 -9.33 10.94 -3.19
C HIS A 71 -10.12 10.22 -2.09
N PRO A 72 -11.45 10.36 -2.01
CA PRO A 72 -12.26 9.52 -1.14
C PRO A 72 -12.28 8.08 -1.68
N LEU A 73 -12.13 7.09 -0.78
CA LEU A 73 -12.19 5.68 -1.11
C LEU A 73 -13.22 4.96 -0.23
N ALA A 74 -14.18 4.28 -0.86
CA ALA A 74 -15.17 3.49 -0.14
C ALA A 74 -14.54 2.19 0.38
N ILE A 75 -14.67 1.95 1.69
CA ILE A 75 -14.14 0.74 2.36
C ILE A 75 -15.26 -0.29 2.53
N GLY A 76 -14.93 -1.58 2.39
CA GLY A 76 -15.90 -2.68 2.50
C GLY A 76 -16.70 -2.95 1.21
N LYS A 77 -16.23 -2.43 0.07
CA LYS A 77 -16.84 -2.61 -1.26
C LYS A 77 -15.86 -3.29 -2.21
N LYS A 78 -16.37 -3.91 -3.28
CA LYS A 78 -15.52 -4.49 -4.33
C LYS A 78 -14.85 -3.41 -5.16
N VAL A 79 -13.55 -3.57 -5.32
CA VAL A 79 -12.69 -2.77 -6.18
C VAL A 79 -12.01 -3.66 -7.20
N LYS A 80 -11.71 -3.09 -8.38
CA LYS A 80 -10.82 -3.70 -9.36
C LYS A 80 -9.52 -2.90 -9.40
N LEU A 81 -8.41 -3.59 -9.16
CA LEU A 81 -7.06 -3.05 -9.26
C LEU A 81 -6.40 -3.52 -10.56
N ASP A 82 -5.85 -2.59 -11.33
CA ASP A 82 -4.95 -2.86 -12.46
C ASP A 82 -3.64 -2.11 -12.21
N ALA A 83 -2.66 -2.81 -11.62
CA ALA A 83 -1.38 -2.23 -11.24
C ALA A 83 -0.54 -1.83 -12.47
N THR A 84 -0.61 -2.61 -13.55
CA THR A 84 0.12 -2.33 -14.80
C THR A 84 -0.36 -1.04 -15.45
N LYS A 85 -1.67 -0.84 -15.53
CA LYS A 85 -2.27 0.38 -16.10
C LYS A 85 -2.43 1.52 -15.10
N LYS A 86 -2.06 1.29 -13.83
CA LYS A 86 -2.19 2.23 -12.71
C LYS A 86 -3.63 2.72 -12.50
N LYS A 87 -4.59 1.80 -12.47
CA LYS A 87 -6.02 2.13 -12.30
C LYS A 87 -6.64 1.38 -11.13
N VAL A 88 -7.44 2.10 -10.37
CA VAL A 88 -8.33 1.56 -9.35
C VAL A 88 -9.75 1.92 -9.76
N TYR A 89 -10.60 0.90 -9.88
CA TYR A 89 -12.00 1.05 -10.19
C TYR A 89 -12.82 0.62 -9.01
N CYS A 90 -13.90 1.33 -8.84
CA CYS A 90 -14.78 1.20 -7.72
C CYS A 90 -16.05 0.61 -8.38
N THR A 91 -16.36 -0.65 -8.07
CA THR A 91 -17.20 -1.52 -8.95
C THR A 91 -18.60 -1.80 -8.42
N GLU A 92 -18.91 -1.31 -7.23
CA GLU A 92 -20.22 -1.46 -6.59
C GLU A 92 -20.84 -0.10 -6.32
N LYS A 93 -22.15 0.00 -6.11
CA LYS A 93 -22.74 1.26 -5.63
C LYS A 93 -22.36 1.50 -4.16
N TRP A 94 -21.92 2.71 -3.81
CA TRP A 94 -21.59 3.08 -2.42
C TRP A 94 -22.22 4.38 -1.91
N ILE A 95 -23.01 5.10 -2.73
CA ILE A 95 -23.96 6.17 -2.38
C ILE A 95 -25.14 6.05 -3.35
#